data_AF-A0A662RQT2-F1
#
_entry.id   AF-A0A662RQT2-F1
#
_cell.length_a   1.000
_cell.length_b   1.000
_cell.length_c   1.000
_cell.angle_alpha   90.00
_cell.angle_beta   90.00
_cell.angle_gamma   90.00
#
_symmetry.space_group_name_H-M   'P 1'
#
loop_
_entity.id
_entity.type
_entity.pdbx_description
1 polymer ?
#
loop_
_entity_poly.entity_id
_entity_poly.type
_entity_poly.pdbx_seq_one_letter_code
_entity_poly.pdbx_strand_id
1 'polypeptide(L)' 'MDDIRLVKMKIPVEEVENVDELVREGYYGCRNDAIRDIIRRGAAHLRSRYWFVKAKGGEKK' A
#
# COMPACT_ATOMS: atom_id res chain seq x y z
N MET A 1 -3.36 -3.60 21.76
CA MET A 1 -2.28 -2.79 21.14
C MET A 1 -1.97 -3.46 19.82
N ASP A 2 -2.13 -2.74 18.71
CA ASP A 2 -1.65 -3.24 17.43
C ASP A 2 -0.13 -3.43 17.51
N ASP A 3 0.35 -4.62 17.17
CA ASP A 3 1.78 -4.91 17.11
C ASP A 3 2.42 -4.12 15.95
N ILE A 4 2.95 -2.93 16.24
CA ILE A 4 3.69 -2.14 15.26
C ILE A 4 5.09 -2.77 15.11
N ARG A 5 5.30 -3.50 14.01
CA ARG A 5 6.61 -4.02 13.63
C ARG A 5 7.33 -3.02 12.73
N LEU A 6 8.50 -2.57 13.16
CA LEU A 6 9.36 -1.70 12.36
C LEU A 6 10.11 -2.53 11.30
N VAL A 7 10.10 -2.07 10.06
CA VAL A 7 10.78 -2.71 8.94
C VAL A 7 11.63 -1.70 8.19
N LYS A 8 12.82 -2.12 7.75
CA LYS A 8 13.66 -1.31 6.87
C LYS A 8 13.28 -1.62 5.43
N MET A 9 12.89 -0.59 4.68
CA MET A 9 12.45 -0.73 3.29
C MET A 9 13.37 0.07 2.38
N LYS A 10 13.72 -0.48 1.21
CA LYS A 10 14.41 0.26 0.15
C LYS A 10 13.37 0.63 -0.90
N ILE A 11 13.22 1.93 -1.14
CA ILE A 11 12.28 2.48 -2.11
C ILE A 11 13.11 3.27 -3.14
N PRO A 12 12.82 3.16 -4.45
CA PRO A 12 13.45 3.98 -5.48
C PRO A 12 13.31 5.47 -5.17
N VAL A 13 14.32 6.27 -5.51
CA VAL A 13 14.33 7.71 -5.17
C VAL A 13 13.14 8.47 -5.78
N GLU A 14 12.79 8.15 -7.03
CA GLU A 14 11.67 8.78 -7.76
C GLU A 14 10.32 8.57 -7.03
N GLU A 15 10.11 7.37 -6.49
CA GLU A 15 8.91 7.05 -5.71
C GLU A 15 8.92 7.75 -4.34
N VAL A 16 10.10 7.99 -3.75
CA VAL A 16 10.23 8.75 -2.50
C VAL A 16 9.91 10.22 -2.71
N GLU A 17 10.35 10.82 -3.82
CA GLU A 17 10.05 12.22 -4.17
C GLU A 17 8.54 12.45 -4.31
N ASN A 18 7.82 11.50 -4.90
CA ASN A 18 6.37 11.55 -5.01
C ASN A 18 5.69 11.53 -3.61
N VAL A 19 6.17 10.67 -2.70
CA VAL A 19 5.65 10.64 -1.32
C VAL A 19 5.95 11.93 -0.57
N ASP A 20 7.13 12.51 -0.76
CA ASP A 20 7.52 13.77 -0.12
C ASP A 20 6.70 14.95 -0.62
N GLU A 21 6.35 14.98 -1.90
CA GLU A 21 5.44 15.95 -2.47
C GLU A 21 4.06 15.88 -1.80
N LEU A 22 3.50 14.69 -1.62
CA LEU A 22 2.20 14.49 -0.95
C LEU A 22 2.20 14.98 0.50
N VAL A 23 3.31 14.81 1.23
CA VAL A 23 3.46 15.34 2.59
C VAL A 23 3.59 16.87 2.56
N ARG A 24 4.39 17.40 1.63
CA ARG A 24 4.61 18.84 1.47
C ARG A 24 3.33 19.60 1.12
N GLU A 25 2.49 19.01 0.27
CA GLU A 25 1.19 19.55 -0.12
C GLU A 25 0.11 19.38 0.97
N GLY A 26 0.42 18.68 2.07
CA GLY A 26 -0.43 18.57 3.25
C GLY A 26 -1.48 17.46 3.18
N TYR A 27 -1.42 16.56 2.19
CA TYR A 27 -2.31 15.39 2.13
C TYR A 27 -2.05 14.40 3.27
N TYR A 28 -0.82 14.37 3.77
CA TYR A 28 -0.41 13.55 4.90
C TYR A 28 0.42 14.37 5.89
N GLY A 29 0.24 14.10 7.20
CA GLY A 29 1.02 14.75 8.24
C GLY A 29 2.48 14.25 8.33
N CYS A 30 2.76 13.04 7.84
CA CYS A 30 4.12 12.52 7.78
C CYS A 30 4.30 11.46 6.69
N ARG A 31 5.57 11.22 6.32
CA ARG A 31 5.96 10.21 5.32
C ARG A 31 5.50 8.80 5.68
N ASN A 32 5.54 8.44 6.97
CA ASN A 32 5.16 7.11 7.42
C ASN A 32 3.67 6.82 7.22
N ASP A 33 2.80 7.83 7.44
CA ASP A 33 1.36 7.70 7.20
C ASP A 33 1.05 7.52 5.72
N ALA A 34 1.69 8.31 4.86
CA ALA A 34 1.57 8.19 3.41
C ALA A 34 1.96 6.78 2.92
N ILE A 35 3.14 6.30 3.31
CA ILE A 35 3.63 4.96 2.93
C ILE A 35 2.68 3.86 3.43
N ARG A 36 2.24 3.97 4.70
CA ARG A 36 1.32 3.00 5.29
C ARG A 36 -0.02 2.95 4.54
N ASP A 37 -0.57 4.10 4.15
CA ASP A 37 -1.81 4.17 3.39
C ASP A 37 -1.66 3.58 1.98
N ILE A 38 -0.56 3.90 1.28
CA ILE A 38 -0.24 3.34 -0.05
C ILE A 38 -0.18 1.81 0.02
N ILE A 39 0.55 1.25 0.99
CA ILE A 39 0.65 -0.20 1.19
C ILE A 39 -0.73 -0.79 1.48
N ARG A 40 -1.53 -0.14 2.33
CA ARG A 40 -2.88 -0.60 2.68
C ARG A 40 -3.81 -0.63 1.46
N ARG A 41 -3.79 0.40 0.62
CA ARG A 41 -4.55 0.47 -0.63
C ARG A 41 -4.10 -0.60 -1.63
N GLY A 42 -2.80 -0.77 -1.80
CA GLY A 42 -2.24 -1.83 -2.64
C GLY A 42 -2.66 -3.23 -2.19
N ALA A 43 -2.59 -3.49 -0.88
CA ALA A 43 -3.03 -4.76 -0.30
C ALA A 43 -4.54 -5.00 -0.47
N ALA A 44 -5.38 -3.97 -0.31
CA ALA A 44 -6.82 -4.06 -0.55
C ALA A 44 -7.14 -4.40 -2.02
N HIS A 45 -6.44 -3.75 -2.96
CA HIS A 45 -6.57 -4.03 -4.40
C HIS A 45 -6.15 -5.46 -4.76
N LEU A 46 -5.04 -5.93 -4.20
CA LEU A 46 -4.57 -7.31 -4.37
C LEU A 46 -5.56 -8.33 -3.80
N ARG A 47 -6.15 -8.07 -2.63
CA ARG A 47 -7.17 -8.96 -2.02
C ARG A 47 -8.44 -9.02 -2.86
N SER A 48 -8.88 -7.88 -3.39
CA SER A 48 -10.01 -7.83 -4.33
C SER A 48 -9.73 -8.71 -5.55
N ARG A 49 -8.57 -8.56 -6.19
CA ARG A 49 -8.16 -9.40 -7.32
C ARG A 49 -8.08 -10.88 -6.96
N TYR A 50 -7.53 -11.23 -5.80
CA TYR A 50 -7.46 -12.62 -5.35
C TYR A 50 -8.85 -13.24 -5.16
N TRP A 51 -9.80 -12.49 -4.59
CA TRP A 51 -11.20 -12.91 -4.48
C TRP A 51 -11.84 -13.13 -5.85
N PHE A 52 -11.65 -12.20 -6.79
CA PHE A 52 -12.17 -12.35 -8.16
C PHE A 52 -11.57 -13.56 -8.88
N VAL A 53 -10.27 -13.83 -8.71
CA VAL A 53 -9.62 -15.02 -9.30
C VAL A 53 -10.13 -16.32 -8.65
N LYS A 54 -10.37 -16.33 -7.32
CA LYS A 54 -11.02 -17.46 -6.63
C LYS A 54 -12.46 -17.67 -7.08
N ALA A 55 -13.23 -16.60 -7.28
CA ALA A 55 -14.63 -16.66 -7.69
C ALA A 55 -14.81 -17.05 -9.16
N LYS A 56 -13.91 -16.62 -10.06
CA LYS A 56 -13.88 -17.02 -11.48
C LYS A 56 -13.13 -18.33 -11.74
N GLY A 57 -12.39 -18.83 -10.74
CA GLY A 57 -11.69 -20.12 -10.76
C GLY A 57 -12.52 -21.30 -10.26
N GLY A 58 -13.79 -21.07 -9.87
CA GLY A 58 -14.77 -22.12 -9.60
C GLY A 58 -15.47 -22.67 -10.85
N GLU A 59 -15.15 -22.16 -12.04
CA GLU A 59 -15.59 -22.72 -13.33
C GLU A 59 -14.39 -23.31 -14.07
N LYS A 60 -13.77 -24.32 -13.46
CA LYS A 60 -13.01 -25.33 -14.21
C LYS A 60 -13.39 -26.71 -13.68
N LYS A 61 -14.56 -27.21 -14.08
CA LYS A 61 -14.74 -28.42 -14.91
C LYS A 61 -16.22 -28.75 -15.00
#